data_AF-A0A1A8TCC8-F1
#
_entry.id   AF-A0A1A8TCC8-F1
#
_cell.length_a   1.000
_cell.length_b   1.000
_cell.length_c   1.000
_cell.angle_alpha   90.00
_cell.angle_beta   90.00
_cell.angle_gamma   90.00
#
_symmetry.space_group_name_H-M   'P 1'
#
loop_
_entity.id
_entity.type
_entity.pdbx_description
1 polymer ?
#
loop_
_entity_poly.entity_id
_entity_poly.type
_entity_poly.pdbx_seq_one_letter_code
_entity_poly.pdbx_strand_id
1 'polypeptide(L)' 'MRKIQFYIIVLMLAPTSALAYIGPGAGLGAIATFFAVALGILLLLVGFLWYPLKRILKKQRQTEVKDEPKSNDQ' A
#
# COMPACT_ATOMS: atom_id res chain seq x y z
N MET A 1 -43.34 -33.94 -17.52
CA MET A 1 -41.92 -33.54 -17.53
C MET A 1 -41.71 -32.02 -17.40
N ARG A 2 -42.37 -31.18 -18.20
CA ARG A 2 -42.25 -29.70 -18.10
C ARG A 2 -42.54 -29.09 -16.73
N LYS A 3 -43.52 -29.62 -15.98
CA LYS A 3 -43.87 -29.14 -14.63
C LYS A 3 -42.75 -29.41 -13.63
N ILE A 4 -42.09 -30.57 -13.74
CA ILE A 4 -40.94 -30.95 -12.91
C ILE A 4 -39.76 -30.05 -13.22
N GLN A 5 -39.50 -29.76 -14.50
CA GLN A 5 -38.48 -28.78 -14.90
C GLN A 5 -38.76 -27.39 -14.33
N PHE A 6 -40.02 -26.95 -14.35
CA PHE A 6 -40.43 -25.69 -13.75
C PHE A 6 -40.17 -25.65 -12.23
N TYR A 7 -40.53 -26.71 -11.49
CA TYR A 7 -40.24 -26.80 -10.06
C TYR A 7 -38.74 -26.81 -9.74
N ILE A 8 -37.92 -27.49 -10.56
CA ILE A 8 -36.45 -27.51 -10.42
C ILE A 8 -35.87 -26.10 -10.62
N ILE A 9 -36.33 -25.39 -11.64
CA ILE A 9 -35.89 -24.01 -11.93
C ILE A 9 -36.25 -23.10 -10.75
N VAL A 10 -37.48 -23.19 -10.23
CA VAL A 10 -37.92 -22.40 -9.07
C VAL A 10 -37.07 -22.70 -7.83
N LEU A 11 -36.70 -23.96 -7.60
CA LEU A 11 -35.87 -24.35 -6.46
C LEU A 11 -34.42 -23.85 -6.58
N MET A 12 -33.86 -23.81 -7.79
CA MET A 12 -32.52 -23.25 -8.05
C MET A 12 -32.46 -21.73 -7.89
N LEU A 13 -33.58 -21.03 -8.12
CA LEU A 13 -33.68 -19.58 -7.93
C LEU A 13 -34.02 -19.18 -6.49
N ALA A 14 -34.19 -20.14 -5.58
CA ALA A 14 -34.46 -19.85 -4.19
C ALA A 14 -33.24 -19.13 -3.56
N PRO A 15 -33.45 -18.01 -2.85
CA PRO A 15 -32.36 -17.27 -2.24
C PRO A 15 -31.66 -18.12 -1.17
N THR A 16 -30.36 -18.32 -1.33
CA THR A 16 -29.53 -18.98 -0.31
C THR A 16 -29.24 -18.01 0.83
N SER A 17 -29.22 -18.51 2.07
CA SER A 17 -28.79 -17.72 3.22
C SER A 17 -27.43 -17.07 2.95
N ALA A 18 -27.35 -15.75 3.14
CA ALA A 18 -26.09 -15.03 3.04
C ALA A 18 -25.16 -15.53 4.17
N LEU A 19 -24.14 -16.31 3.81
CA LEU A 19 -23.03 -16.69 4.69
C LEU A 19 -22.12 -15.46 4.91
N ALA A 20 -22.72 -14.36 5.39
CA ALA A 20 -22.05 -13.07 5.60
C ALA A 20 -21.08 -13.08 6.80
N TYR A 21 -20.94 -14.23 7.47
CA TYR A 21 -19.90 -14.42 8.47
C TYR A 21 -18.56 -14.64 7.78
N ILE A 22 -17.77 -13.57 7.73
CA ILE A 22 -16.34 -13.69 7.48
C ILE A 22 -15.75 -14.35 8.74
N GLY A 23 -15.26 -15.59 8.59
CA GLY A 23 -14.62 -16.32 9.68
C GLY A 23 -13.49 -15.49 10.32
N PRO A 24 -13.21 -15.66 11.63
CA PRO A 24 -12.32 -14.76 12.36
C PRO A 24 -10.92 -14.74 11.75
N GLY A 25 -10.44 -15.86 11.19
CA GLY A 25 -9.17 -15.92 10.46
C GLY A 25 -9.18 -15.13 9.14
N ALA A 26 -10.26 -15.20 8.37
CA ALA A 26 -10.38 -14.44 7.12
C ALA A 26 -10.53 -12.93 7.38
N GLY A 27 -11.28 -12.55 8.42
CA GLY A 27 -11.48 -11.15 8.79
C GLY A 27 -10.20 -10.51 9.32
N LEU A 28 -9.51 -11.19 10.24
CA LEU A 28 -8.21 -10.75 10.74
C LEU A 28 -7.17 -10.68 9.62
N GLY A 29 -7.16 -11.66 8.71
CA GLY A 29 -6.29 -11.65 7.53
C GLY A 29 -6.54 -10.42 6.65
N ALA A 30 -7.79 -10.13 6.30
CA ALA A 30 -8.15 -8.96 5.51
C ALA A 30 -7.70 -7.64 6.16
N ILE A 31 -7.93 -7.49 7.47
CA ILE A 31 -7.49 -6.30 8.23
C ILE A 31 -5.96 -6.19 8.22
N ALA A 32 -5.25 -7.27 8.51
CA ALA A 32 -3.79 -7.28 8.53
C ALA A 32 -3.19 -6.92 7.16
N THR A 33 -3.72 -7.50 6.08
CA THR A 33 -3.27 -7.19 4.71
C THR A 33 -3.54 -5.73 4.34
N PHE A 34 -4.70 -5.19 4.70
CA PHE A 34 -5.02 -3.77 4.46
C PHE A 34 -3.97 -2.85 5.08
N PHE A 35 -3.66 -3.03 6.37
CA PHE A 35 -2.65 -2.21 7.04
C PHE A 35 -1.24 -2.44 6.49
N ALA A 36 -0.89 -3.69 6.17
CA ALA A 36 0.42 -4.00 5.57
C ALA A 36 0.61 -3.28 4.24
N VAL A 37 -0.39 -3.30 3.36
CA VAL A 37 -0.35 -2.60 2.06
C VAL A 37 -0.35 -1.09 2.27
N ALA A 38 -1.22 -0.55 3.14
CA ALA A 38 -1.29 0.88 3.39
C ALA A 38 0.03 1.44 3.94
N LEU A 39 0.62 0.77 4.93
CA LEU A 39 1.94 1.12 5.46
C LEU A 39 3.04 0.94 4.41
N GLY A 40 2.98 -0.11 3.60
CA GLY A 40 3.91 -0.33 2.49
C GLY A 40 3.89 0.82 1.49
N ILE A 41 2.70 1.32 1.13
CA ILE A 41 2.55 2.48 0.23
C ILE A 41 3.12 3.74 0.88
N LEU A 42 2.81 4.00 2.15
CA LEU A 42 3.38 5.15 2.88
C LEU A 42 4.90 5.11 2.91
N LEU A 43 5.49 3.94 3.21
CA LEU A 43 6.93 3.75 3.20
C LEU A 43 7.53 3.90 1.80
N LEU A 44 6.84 3.43 0.76
CA LEU A 44 7.26 3.63 -0.63
C LEU A 44 7.30 5.11 -0.97
N LEU A 45 6.25 5.87 -0.64
CA LEU A 45 6.21 7.32 -0.88
C LEU A 45 7.33 8.06 -0.12
N VAL A 46 7.49 7.78 1.17
CA VAL A 46 8.53 8.40 2.00
C VAL A 46 9.93 8.02 1.52
N GLY A 47 10.18 6.73 1.25
CA GLY A 47 11.46 6.24 0.76
C GLY A 47 11.82 6.81 -0.61
N PHE A 48 10.83 6.91 -1.50
CA PHE A 48 11.00 7.51 -2.82
C PHE A 48 11.29 9.01 -2.73
N LEU A 49 10.62 9.76 -1.86
CA LEU A 49 10.88 11.20 -1.65
C LEU A 49 12.18 11.48 -0.88
N TRP A 50 12.58 10.59 0.03
CA TRP A 50 13.77 10.81 0.85
C TRP A 50 15.06 10.81 0.04
N TYR A 51 15.16 9.94 -0.97
CA TYR A 51 16.34 9.83 -1.82
C TYR A 51 16.70 11.14 -2.57
N PRO A 52 15.79 11.79 -3.34
CA PRO A 52 16.08 13.05 -4.00
C PRO A 52 16.33 14.18 -3.00
N LEU A 53 15.56 14.22 -1.90
CA LEU A 53 15.71 15.28 -0.89
C LEU A 53 17.10 15.22 -0.24
N LYS A 54 17.52 14.03 0.22
CA LYS A 54 18.84 13.82 0.80
C LYS A 54 19.97 14.13 -0.19
N ARG A 55 19.77 13.85 -1.49
CA ARG A 55 20.75 14.16 -2.54
C ARG A 55 20.98 15.67 -2.69
N ILE A 56 19.91 16.47 -2.66
CA ILE A 56 20.00 17.93 -2.81
C ILE A 56 20.68 18.55 -1.57
N LEU A 57 20.29 18.13 -0.36
CA LEU A 57 20.90 18.62 0.88
C LEU A 57 22.40 18.36 0.95
N LYS A 58 22.87 17.20 0.46
CA LYS A 58 24.30 16.87 0.46
C LYS A 58 25.11 17.75 -0.50
N LYS A 59 24.52 18.18 -1.63
CA LYS A 59 25.19 19.07 -2.60
C LYS A 59 25.41 20.46 -2.00
N GLN A 60 24.46 20.99 -1.24
CA GLN A 60 24.57 22.32 -0.64
C GLN A 60 25.70 22.40 0.40
N ARG A 61 25.85 21.38 1.24
CA ARG A 61 26.92 21.31 2.26
C ARG A 61 28.34 21.22 1.69
N GLN A 62 28.53 20.78 0.44
CA GLN A 62 29.86 20.71 -0.17
C GLN A 62 30.32 22.06 -0.75
N THR A 63 29.39 22.97 -1.01
CA THR A 63 29.70 24.31 -1.53
C THR A 63 30.24 25.23 -0.44
N GLU A 64 29.77 25.11 0.80
CA GLU A 64 30.21 25.96 1.92
C GLU A 64 31.66 25.69 2.38
N VAL A 65 32.19 24.48 2.17
CA VAL A 65 33.52 24.10 2.69
C VAL A 65 34.66 24.53 1.75
N LYS A 66 34.37 25.11 0.58
CA LYS A 66 35.40 25.44 -0.44
C LYS A 66 35.81 26.91 -0.52
N ASP A 67 35.23 27.78 0.31
CA ASP A 67 35.55 29.21 0.36
C ASP A 67 36.46 29.58 1.54
N GLU A 68 37.48 28.76 1.83
CA GLU A 68 38.65 29.21 2.59
C GLU A 68 39.59 29.94 1.61
N PRO A 69 39.73 31.28 1.69
CA PRO A 69 40.73 31.98 0.90
C PRO A 69 42.08 31.59 1.46
N LYS A 70 42.87 30.85 0.66
CA LYS A 70 44.30 30.66 0.91
C LYS A 70 44.97 32.03 0.93
N SER A 71 45.07 32.62 2.12
CA SER A 71 45.80 33.86 2.39
C SER A 71 47.29 33.59 2.22
N ASN A 72 47.75 33.76 0.98
CA ASN A 72 49.06 34.22 0.54
C ASN A 72 50.15 34.36 1.63
N ASP A 73 51.00 33.34 1.75
CA ASP A 73 52.38 33.49 2.20
C ASP A 73 53.17 34.14 1.05
N GLN A 74 53.49 35.43 1.18
CA GLN A 74 54.53 36.15 0.43
C GLN A 74 55.36 36.97 1.39
#